data_AF-R7R1A5-F1
#
_entry.id   AF-R7R1A5-F1
#
_cell.length_a   1.000
_cell.length_b   1.000
_cell.length_c   1.000
_cell.angle_alpha   90.00
_cell.angle_beta   90.00
_cell.angle_gamma   90.00
#
_symmetry.space_group_name_H-M   'P 1'
#
loop_
_entity.id
_entity.type
_entity.pdbx_description
1 polymer ?
#
loop_
_entity_poly.entity_id
_entity_poly.type
_entity_poly.pdbx_seq_one_letter_code
_entity_poly.pdbx_strand_id
1 'polypeptide(L)'
;MAKRIITISREFGSGGRFIGEEVAKKLGIAYYDKDIIGQIAERLGFSPEYIQKNAELSPKKGLFAYAFLGRDITGKSVEDMVYEAQRKVILEIAEKESCVIIGRNADFILKDREDVLNVFIHGNMPEKVKRICKLYEVTEAEAIKMINDTDKRRRTNYNFYTEQKWGMAGNYTLSLNSSGLGYDMCQKIIMECAG
;
A
#
# COMPACT_ATOMS: atom_id res chain seq x y z
N MET A 1 16.89 -11.44 13.34
CA MET A 1 16.45 -10.22 14.05
C MET A 1 14.92 -10.24 14.04
N ALA A 2 14.26 -9.75 15.09
CA ALA A 2 12.78 -9.64 15.09
C ALA A 2 12.35 -8.78 13.89
N LYS A 3 11.32 -9.22 13.16
CA LYS A 3 10.84 -8.49 11.99
C LYS A 3 10.04 -7.28 12.46
N ARG A 4 10.54 -6.07 12.21
CA ARG A 4 9.98 -4.83 12.75
C ARG A 4 9.07 -4.10 11.77
N ILE A 5 9.04 -4.55 10.52
CA ILE A 5 8.24 -3.95 9.47
C ILE A 5 7.33 -5.02 8.87
N ILE A 6 6.03 -4.74 8.83
CA ILE A 6 5.03 -5.64 8.26
C ILE A 6 4.41 -4.91 7.07
N THR A 7 4.52 -5.47 5.87
CA THR A 7 3.80 -4.94 4.71
C THR A 7 2.58 -5.80 4.43
N ILE A 8 1.45 -5.18 4.09
CA ILE A 8 0.21 -5.87 3.79
C ILE A 8 -0.34 -5.42 2.44
N SER A 9 -0.13 -6.27 1.44
CA SER A 9 -0.85 -6.24 0.17
C SER A 9 -2.16 -7.03 0.30
N ARG A 10 -3.19 -6.67 -0.48
CA ARG A 10 -4.55 -7.20 -0.26
C ARG A 10 -5.50 -7.01 -1.42
N GLU A 11 -6.41 -7.96 -1.59
CA GLU A 11 -7.61 -7.81 -2.41
C GLU A 11 -8.61 -6.82 -1.79
N PHE A 12 -9.43 -6.19 -2.61
CA PHE A 12 -10.51 -5.33 -2.13
C PHE A 12 -11.62 -6.17 -1.52
N GLY A 13 -12.11 -5.77 -0.35
CA GLY A 13 -13.09 -6.54 0.41
C GLY A 13 -12.52 -7.72 1.20
N SER A 14 -11.22 -8.05 1.12
CA SER A 14 -10.64 -9.14 1.92
C SER A 14 -10.54 -8.80 3.41
N GLY A 15 -10.37 -7.52 3.75
CA GLY A 15 -10.16 -7.11 5.14
C GLY A 15 -8.74 -6.77 5.51
N GLY A 16 -7.80 -6.85 4.56
CA GLY A 16 -6.39 -6.60 4.85
C GLY A 16 -6.12 -5.25 5.55
N ARG A 17 -6.94 -4.21 5.29
CA ARG A 17 -6.85 -2.93 6.02
C ARG A 17 -7.12 -3.10 7.51
N PHE A 18 -8.28 -3.67 7.87
CA PHE A 18 -8.69 -3.89 9.26
C PHE A 18 -7.74 -4.83 9.99
N ILE A 19 -7.30 -5.91 9.32
CA ILE A 19 -6.31 -6.84 9.88
C ILE A 19 -5.01 -6.09 10.19
N GLY A 20 -4.49 -5.28 9.26
CA GLY A 20 -3.25 -4.54 9.46
C GLY A 20 -3.32 -3.49 10.55
N GLU A 21 -4.44 -2.76 10.63
CA GLU A 21 -4.68 -1.76 11.67
C GLU A 21 -4.71 -2.41 13.07
N GLU A 22 -5.45 -3.51 13.22
CA GLU A 22 -5.50 -4.24 14.49
C GLU A 22 -4.18 -4.91 14.86
N VAL A 23 -3.41 -5.41 13.87
CA VAL A 23 -2.04 -5.91 14.12
C VAL A 23 -1.14 -4.79 14.64
N ALA A 24 -1.14 -3.62 13.99
CA ALA A 24 -0.32 -2.48 14.42
C ALA A 24 -0.65 -2.07 15.86
N LYS A 25 -1.94 -1.96 16.15
CA LYS A 25 -2.46 -1.62 17.48
C LYS A 25 -2.06 -2.63 18.55
N LYS A 26 -2.22 -3.94 18.27
CA LYS A 26 -1.87 -5.00 19.23
C LYS A 26 -0.37 -5.11 19.49
N LEU A 27 0.45 -4.82 18.47
CA LEU A 27 1.91 -4.80 18.60
C LEU A 27 2.45 -3.47 19.16
N GLY A 28 1.63 -2.41 19.24
CA GLY A 28 2.07 -1.10 19.69
C GLY A 28 3.02 -0.41 18.71
N ILE A 29 2.86 -0.66 17.41
CA ILE A 29 3.70 -0.11 16.34
C ILE A 29 2.90 0.82 15.42
N ALA A 30 3.61 1.63 14.62
CA ALA A 30 2.96 2.61 13.76
C ALA A 30 2.15 1.95 12.63
N TYR A 31 1.09 2.62 12.17
CA TYR A 31 0.26 2.17 11.05
C TYR A 31 0.28 3.21 9.93
N TYR A 32 0.59 2.77 8.71
CA TYR A 32 0.69 3.62 7.52
C TYR A 32 -0.14 3.04 6.38
N ASP A 33 -1.11 3.81 5.89
CA ASP A 33 -1.86 3.45 4.68
C ASP A 33 -1.60 4.42 3.53
N LYS A 34 -2.36 4.24 2.44
CA LYS A 34 -2.28 5.09 1.24
C LYS A 34 -2.37 6.58 1.60
N ASP A 35 -3.29 6.95 2.47
CA ASP A 35 -3.65 8.35 2.69
C ASP A 35 -2.59 9.02 3.56
N ILE A 36 -2.07 8.31 4.57
CA ILE A 36 -0.97 8.80 5.41
C ILE A 36 0.32 8.94 4.58
N ILE A 37 0.67 7.93 3.79
CA ILE A 37 1.86 7.98 2.92
C ILE A 37 1.72 9.09 1.88
N GLY A 38 0.53 9.27 1.31
CA GLY A 38 0.24 10.37 0.39
C GLY A 38 0.48 11.74 1.03
N GLN A 39 -0.06 11.96 2.23
CA GLN A 39 0.13 13.22 2.96
C GLN A 39 1.59 13.48 3.34
N ILE A 40 2.34 12.44 3.74
CA ILE A 40 3.77 12.58 4.05
C ILE A 40 4.55 12.91 2.77
N ALA A 41 4.24 12.22 1.66
CA ALA A 41 4.87 12.50 0.37
C ALA A 41 4.57 13.94 -0.11
N GLU A 42 3.33 14.42 0.07
CA GLU A 42 2.93 15.81 -0.18
C GLU A 42 3.79 16.80 0.63
N ARG A 43 3.96 16.57 1.93
CA ARG A 43 4.77 17.45 2.79
C ARG A 43 6.26 17.43 2.46
N LEU A 44 6.81 16.26 2.16
CA LEU A 44 8.26 16.07 1.95
C LEU A 44 8.70 16.38 0.51
N GLY A 45 7.87 16.05 -0.49
CA GLY A 45 8.22 16.12 -1.90
C GLY A 45 7.60 17.29 -2.66
N PHE A 46 6.52 17.89 -2.14
CA PHE A 46 5.78 18.96 -2.84
C PHE A 46 5.77 20.30 -2.08
N SER A 47 6.57 20.44 -1.02
CA SER A 47 6.81 21.76 -0.43
C SER A 47 7.60 22.63 -1.43
N PRO A 48 7.26 23.92 -1.58
CA PRO A 48 7.98 24.83 -2.47
C PRO A 48 9.49 24.81 -2.23
N GLU A 49 9.93 24.63 -0.99
CA GLU A 49 11.33 24.59 -0.59
C GLU A 49 12.06 23.33 -1.11
N TYR A 50 11.41 22.16 -1.13
CA TYR A 50 11.99 20.92 -1.65
C TYR A 50 12.06 20.91 -3.18
N ILE A 51 11.06 21.47 -3.85
CA ILE A 51 11.06 21.73 -5.30
C ILE A 51 12.16 22.73 -5.65
N GLN A 52 12.29 23.82 -4.89
CA GLN A 52 13.28 24.87 -5.16
C GLN A 52 14.73 24.41 -4.91
N LYS A 53 14.95 23.47 -3.99
CA LYS A 53 16.28 22.93 -3.68
C LYS A 53 16.73 21.83 -4.66
N ASN A 54 15.80 21.15 -5.34
CA ASN A 54 16.10 20.00 -6.21
C ASN A 54 15.63 20.15 -7.67
N ALA A 55 14.88 21.20 -8.03
CA ALA A 55 14.42 21.44 -9.39
C ALA A 55 15.00 22.76 -9.92
N GLU A 56 15.81 22.67 -10.98
CA GLU A 56 16.16 23.82 -11.84
C GLU A 56 14.97 24.35 -12.66
N LEU A 57 13.73 23.95 -12.37
CA LEU A 57 12.55 24.37 -13.15
C LEU A 57 11.38 24.82 -12.30
N SER A 58 11.24 26.15 -12.31
CA SER A 58 10.04 26.96 -12.12
C SER A 58 9.17 26.73 -10.86
N PRO A 59 9.29 27.61 -9.85
CA PRO A 59 8.73 27.45 -8.51
C PRO A 59 7.27 27.92 -8.36
N LYS A 60 6.44 27.84 -9.40
CA LYS A 60 5.08 28.37 -9.35
C LYS A 60 4.08 27.42 -9.97
N LYS A 61 3.57 26.48 -9.16
CA LYS A 61 2.16 26.06 -9.03
C LYS A 61 2.07 24.73 -8.28
N GLY A 62 1.08 24.59 -7.39
CA GLY A 62 0.86 23.38 -6.60
C GLY A 62 0.49 22.13 -7.41
N LEU A 63 0.25 21.01 -6.70
CA LEU A 63 0.02 19.65 -7.22
C LEU A 63 -0.94 19.57 -8.43
N PHE A 64 -1.99 20.40 -8.44
CA PHE A 64 -2.97 20.47 -9.53
C PHE A 64 -2.37 20.93 -10.87
N ALA A 65 -1.34 21.77 -10.88
CA ALA A 65 -0.69 22.21 -12.12
C ALA A 65 0.38 21.23 -12.61
N TYR A 66 0.98 20.46 -11.72
CA TYR A 66 1.90 19.39 -12.09
C TYR A 66 1.17 18.27 -12.85
N ALA A 67 -0.06 17.95 -12.44
CA ALA A 67 -0.95 17.03 -13.16
C ALA A 67 -1.20 17.44 -14.63
N PHE A 68 -1.07 18.72 -15.00
CA PHE A 68 -1.23 19.22 -16.37
C PHE A 68 0.06 19.20 -17.20
N LEU A 69 1.23 18.95 -16.63
CA LEU A 69 2.51 18.95 -17.36
C LEU A 69 2.76 17.66 -18.15
N GLY A 70 2.05 16.56 -17.82
CA GLY A 70 2.10 15.28 -18.53
C GLY A 70 3.41 14.51 -18.35
N ARG A 71 4.55 15.16 -18.61
CA ARG A 71 5.91 14.67 -18.34
C ARG A 71 6.81 15.81 -17.87
N ASP A 72 7.72 15.52 -16.95
CA ASP A 72 8.78 16.46 -16.59
C ASP A 72 9.93 16.45 -17.62
N ILE A 73 10.93 17.31 -17.41
CA ILE A 73 12.12 17.39 -18.29
C ILE A 73 12.99 16.14 -18.33
N THR A 74 12.81 15.23 -17.38
CA THR A 74 13.48 13.93 -17.36
C THR A 74 12.66 12.86 -18.09
N GLY A 75 11.49 13.23 -18.63
CA GLY A 75 10.57 12.34 -19.33
C GLY A 75 9.66 11.53 -18.41
N LYS A 76 9.68 11.77 -17.09
CA LYS A 76 8.87 11.05 -16.11
C LYS A 76 7.43 11.56 -16.10
N SER A 77 6.47 10.64 -16.04
CA SER A 77 5.06 11.00 -15.85
C SER A 77 4.80 11.51 -14.43
N VAL A 78 3.66 12.15 -14.22
CA VAL A 78 3.23 12.58 -12.88
C VAL A 78 3.07 11.38 -11.96
N GLU A 79 2.59 10.27 -12.50
CA GLU A 79 2.44 9.00 -11.81
C GLU A 79 3.80 8.46 -11.34
N ASP A 80 4.85 8.56 -12.17
CA ASP A 80 6.21 8.14 -11.80
C ASP A 80 6.79 9.03 -10.70
N MET A 81 6.58 10.34 -10.77
CA MET A 81 7.00 11.26 -9.71
C MET A 81 6.31 10.94 -8.37
N VAL A 82 5.00 10.68 -8.40
CA VAL A 82 4.24 10.29 -7.21
C VAL A 82 4.74 8.94 -6.68
N TYR A 83 5.03 7.98 -7.55
CA TYR A 83 5.58 6.68 -7.15
C TYR A 83 6.94 6.83 -6.47
N GLU A 84 7.87 7.60 -7.04
CA GLU A 84 9.19 7.84 -6.44
C GLU A 84 9.10 8.55 -5.09
N ALA A 85 8.21 9.53 -4.95
CA ALA A 85 7.96 10.19 -3.68
C ALA A 85 7.43 9.21 -2.62
N GLN A 86 6.45 8.37 -2.98
CA GLN A 86 5.92 7.32 -2.09
C GLN A 86 7.00 6.30 -1.72
N ARG A 87 7.85 5.91 -2.68
CA ARG A 87 8.97 5.00 -2.47
C ARG A 87 9.94 5.56 -1.43
N LYS A 88 10.34 6.82 -1.56
CA LYS A 88 11.22 7.50 -0.61
C LYS A 88 10.62 7.53 0.80
N VAL A 89 9.35 7.90 0.91
CA VAL A 89 8.62 7.92 2.20
C VAL A 89 8.60 6.54 2.87
N ILE A 90 8.32 5.48 2.11
CA ILE A 90 8.29 4.11 2.64
C ILE A 90 9.65 3.69 3.17
N LEU A 91 10.73 4.02 2.45
CA LEU A 91 12.09 3.75 2.91
C LEU A 91 12.43 4.51 4.19
N GLU A 92 12.09 5.81 4.26
CA GLU A 92 12.32 6.63 5.46
C GLU A 92 11.52 6.14 6.67
N ILE A 93 10.26 5.74 6.49
CA ILE A 93 9.44 5.14 7.55
C ILE A 93 10.09 3.87 8.09
N ALA A 94 10.54 2.99 7.19
CA ALA A 94 11.18 1.71 7.54
C ALA A 94 12.50 1.88 8.30
N GLU A 95 13.26 2.96 8.05
CA GLU A 95 14.45 3.29 8.83
C GLU A 95 14.13 3.89 10.21
N LYS A 96 13.00 4.61 10.32
CA LYS A 96 12.67 5.39 11.50
C LYS A 96 12.07 4.56 12.63
N GLU A 97 11.11 3.70 12.32
CA GLU A 97 10.32 3.03 13.36
C GLU A 97 9.68 1.71 12.90
N SER A 98 9.34 0.86 13.87
CA SER A 98 8.55 -0.35 13.61
C SER A 98 7.15 0.02 13.16
N CYS A 99 6.64 -0.67 12.14
CA CYS A 99 5.39 -0.28 11.51
C CYS A 99 4.69 -1.38 10.70
N VAL A 100 3.39 -1.17 10.49
CA VAL A 100 2.58 -1.85 9.48
C VAL A 100 2.30 -0.90 8.32
N ILE A 101 2.62 -1.32 7.09
CA ILE A 101 2.41 -0.54 5.87
C ILE A 101 1.41 -1.25 4.95
N ILE A 102 0.34 -0.54 4.56
CA ILE A 102 -0.74 -1.10 3.72
C ILE A 102 -0.57 -0.75 2.24
N GLY A 103 -0.21 -1.75 1.43
CA GLY A 103 -0.11 -1.66 -0.02
C GLY A 103 1.06 -0.78 -0.50
N ARG A 104 0.81 0.06 -1.52
CA ARG A 104 1.81 0.98 -2.11
C ARG A 104 3.06 0.29 -2.67
N ASN A 105 2.95 -1.00 -3.02
CA ASN A 105 4.07 -1.85 -3.44
C ASN A 105 5.18 -1.92 -2.38
N ALA A 106 4.85 -1.68 -1.10
CA ALA A 106 5.81 -1.66 -0.01
C ALA A 106 6.58 -2.99 0.12
N ASP A 107 5.91 -4.11 -0.17
CA ASP A 107 6.51 -5.44 -0.22
C ASP A 107 7.67 -5.51 -1.22
N PHE A 108 7.53 -4.89 -2.38
CA PHE A 108 8.57 -4.82 -3.40
C PHE A 108 9.61 -3.73 -3.11
N ILE A 109 9.18 -2.57 -2.63
CA ILE A 109 10.06 -1.44 -2.30
C ILE A 109 11.07 -1.84 -1.21
N LEU A 110 10.63 -2.65 -0.26
CA LEU A 110 11.43 -3.13 0.87
C LEU A 110 11.99 -4.54 0.66
N LYS A 111 11.99 -5.08 -0.57
CA LYS A 111 12.37 -6.47 -0.87
C LYS A 111 13.79 -6.85 -0.48
N ASP A 112 14.70 -5.87 -0.46
CA ASP A 112 16.13 -6.08 -0.17
C ASP A 112 16.44 -6.02 1.34
N ARG A 113 15.41 -5.86 2.17
CA ARG A 113 15.52 -5.87 3.64
C ARG A 113 15.20 -7.25 4.21
N GLU A 114 15.94 -7.66 5.23
CA GLU A 114 15.76 -8.94 5.91
C GLU A 114 14.78 -8.87 7.10
N ASP A 115 14.48 -7.68 7.60
CA ASP A 115 13.65 -7.42 8.78
C ASP A 115 12.17 -7.14 8.45
N VAL A 116 11.72 -7.57 7.26
CA VAL A 116 10.38 -7.33 6.73
C VAL A 116 9.56 -8.62 6.67
N LEU A 117 8.31 -8.54 7.12
CA LEU A 117 7.28 -9.56 6.91
C LEU A 117 6.30 -9.08 5.83
N ASN A 118 6.37 -9.70 4.65
CA ASN A 118 5.48 -9.37 3.53
C ASN A 118 4.25 -10.28 3.55
N VAL A 119 3.06 -9.69 3.66
CA VAL A 119 1.79 -10.42 3.79
C VAL A 119 0.84 -10.04 2.66
N PHE A 120 0.19 -11.04 2.07
CA PHE A 120 -0.91 -10.86 1.14
C PHE A 120 -2.23 -11.38 1.74
N ILE A 121 -3.25 -10.53 1.82
CA ILE A 121 -4.57 -10.90 2.33
C ILE A 121 -5.59 -10.98 1.19
N HIS A 122 -6.10 -12.18 0.94
CA HIS A 122 -7.15 -12.45 -0.04
C HIS A 122 -8.41 -13.02 0.61
N GLY A 123 -9.48 -13.18 -0.18
CA GLY A 123 -10.73 -13.73 0.31
C GLY A 123 -11.63 -14.26 -0.80
N ASN A 124 -12.55 -15.13 -0.41
CA ASN A 124 -13.55 -15.71 -1.31
C ASN A 124 -14.54 -14.63 -1.75
N MET A 125 -14.91 -14.62 -3.04
CA MET A 125 -15.77 -13.57 -3.62
C MET A 125 -17.08 -13.34 -2.84
N PRO A 126 -17.84 -14.37 -2.41
CA PRO A 126 -19.09 -14.14 -1.67
C PRO A 126 -18.91 -13.35 -0.36
N GLU A 127 -17.84 -13.66 0.38
CA GLU A 127 -17.53 -12.95 1.63
C GLU A 127 -17.04 -11.52 1.38
N LYS A 128 -16.23 -11.32 0.33
CA LYS A 128 -15.80 -9.97 -0.08
C LYS A 128 -17.00 -9.12 -0.48
N VAL A 129 -17.91 -9.67 -1.30
CA VAL A 129 -19.14 -9.00 -1.75
C VAL A 129 -20.02 -8.64 -0.56
N LYS A 130 -20.38 -9.60 0.29
CA LYS A 130 -21.20 -9.38 1.49
C LYS A 130 -20.65 -8.24 2.35
N ARG A 131 -19.33 -8.20 2.51
CA ARG A 131 -18.63 -7.15 3.26
C ARG A 131 -18.72 -5.79 2.58
N ILE A 132 -18.46 -5.71 1.28
CA ILE A 132 -18.52 -4.45 0.53
C ILE A 132 -19.95 -3.90 0.48
N CYS A 133 -20.96 -4.74 0.26
CA CYS A 133 -22.36 -4.33 0.34
C CYS A 133 -22.69 -3.70 1.69
N LYS A 134 -22.24 -4.32 2.80
CA LYS A 134 -22.46 -3.79 4.14
C LYS A 134 -21.71 -2.49 4.42
N LEU A 135 -20.44 -2.39 4.00
CA LEU A 135 -19.58 -1.23 4.30
C LEU A 135 -19.93 0.01 3.48
N TYR A 136 -20.38 -0.18 2.24
CA TYR A 136 -20.64 0.91 1.31
C TYR A 136 -22.13 1.12 1.00
N GLU A 137 -23.01 0.28 1.59
CA GLU A 137 -24.47 0.32 1.37
C GLU A 137 -24.84 0.22 -0.12
N VAL A 138 -24.19 -0.70 -0.83
CA VAL A 138 -24.36 -0.93 -2.27
C VAL A 138 -24.96 -2.30 -2.58
N THR A 139 -25.46 -2.45 -3.80
CA THR A 139 -25.93 -3.75 -4.32
C THR A 139 -24.78 -4.74 -4.54
N GLU A 140 -25.10 -6.02 -4.63
CA GLU A 140 -24.11 -7.07 -4.95
C GLU A 140 -23.42 -6.81 -6.30
N ALA A 141 -24.17 -6.39 -7.32
CA ALA A 141 -23.60 -6.08 -8.63
C ALA A 141 -22.59 -4.93 -8.57
N GLU A 142 -22.90 -3.87 -7.82
CA GLU A 142 -22.00 -2.74 -7.58
C GLU A 142 -20.77 -3.17 -6.77
N ALA A 143 -20.95 -3.97 -5.73
CA ALA A 143 -19.85 -4.50 -4.92
C ALA A 143 -18.87 -5.34 -5.76
N ILE A 144 -19.37 -6.24 -6.60
CA ILE A 144 -18.56 -7.05 -7.53
C ILE A 144 -17.77 -6.12 -8.47
N LYS A 145 -18.43 -5.10 -9.03
CA LYS A 145 -17.76 -4.12 -9.89
C LYS A 145 -16.65 -3.38 -9.15
N MET A 146 -16.92 -2.88 -7.93
CA MET A 146 -15.93 -2.19 -7.10
C MET A 146 -14.71 -3.06 -6.78
N ILE A 147 -14.94 -4.34 -6.46
CA ILE A 147 -13.86 -5.32 -6.21
C ILE A 147 -13.00 -5.49 -7.45
N ASN A 148 -13.63 -5.80 -8.58
CA ASN A 148 -12.92 -6.05 -9.83
C ASN A 148 -12.14 -4.82 -10.30
N ASP A 149 -12.74 -3.63 -10.26
CA ASP A 149 -12.10 -2.39 -10.68
C ASP A 149 -10.93 -2.03 -9.77
N THR A 150 -11.10 -2.16 -8.45
CA THR A 150 -10.04 -1.85 -7.48
C THR A 150 -8.87 -2.81 -7.59
N ASP A 151 -9.14 -4.12 -7.67
CA ASP A 151 -8.10 -5.14 -7.79
C ASP A 151 -7.41 -5.07 -9.14
N LYS A 152 -8.12 -4.73 -10.22
CA LYS A 152 -7.51 -4.45 -11.53
C LYS A 152 -6.54 -3.27 -11.44
N ARG A 153 -6.94 -2.15 -10.83
CA ARG A 153 -6.05 -0.99 -10.65
C ARG A 153 -4.81 -1.33 -9.83
N ARG A 154 -4.97 -2.05 -8.72
CA ARG A 154 -3.84 -2.51 -7.87
C ARG A 154 -2.90 -3.41 -8.66
N ARG A 155 -3.43 -4.39 -9.39
CA ARG A 155 -2.65 -5.29 -10.23
C ARG A 155 -1.90 -4.55 -11.34
N THR A 156 -2.57 -3.65 -12.06
CA THR A 156 -1.93 -2.87 -13.13
C THR A 156 -0.80 -2.02 -12.57
N ASN A 157 -1.03 -1.32 -11.45
CA ASN A 157 0.01 -0.52 -10.82
C ASN A 157 1.20 -1.37 -10.34
N TYR A 158 0.93 -2.48 -9.65
CA TYR A 158 1.97 -3.38 -9.16
C TYR A 158 2.79 -3.98 -10.31
N ASN A 159 2.12 -4.53 -11.33
CA ASN A 159 2.81 -5.13 -12.48
C ASN A 159 3.54 -4.10 -13.37
N PHE A 160 3.18 -2.82 -13.29
CA PHE A 160 3.88 -1.75 -14.03
C PHE A 160 5.19 -1.37 -13.33
N TYR A 161 5.14 -1.18 -12.01
CA TYR A 161 6.31 -0.77 -11.21
C TYR A 161 7.16 -1.94 -10.72
N THR A 162 6.68 -3.16 -10.88
CA THR A 162 7.36 -4.39 -10.50
C THR A 162 7.28 -5.37 -11.66
N GLU A 163 8.31 -6.16 -11.89
CA GLU A 163 8.26 -7.28 -12.85
C GLU A 163 7.54 -8.52 -12.29
N GLN A 164 6.73 -8.32 -11.24
CA GLN A 164 6.09 -9.39 -10.49
C GLN A 164 4.58 -9.38 -10.72
N LYS A 165 3.96 -10.56 -10.57
CA LYS A 165 2.51 -10.72 -10.66
C LYS A 165 1.85 -10.47 -9.31
N TRP A 166 1.05 -9.40 -9.21
CA TRP A 166 0.31 -9.10 -7.98
C TRP A 166 -0.56 -10.26 -7.50
N GLY A 167 -0.47 -10.58 -6.20
CA GLY A 167 -1.18 -11.70 -5.59
C GLY A 167 -0.59 -13.08 -5.87
N MET A 168 0.56 -13.19 -6.54
CA MET A 168 1.31 -14.45 -6.61
C MET A 168 1.91 -14.78 -5.25
N ALA A 169 1.54 -15.94 -4.69
CA ALA A 169 1.95 -16.33 -3.33
C ALA A 169 3.47 -16.26 -3.10
N GLY A 170 4.27 -16.63 -4.11
CA GLY A 170 5.74 -16.60 -4.03
C GLY A 170 6.38 -15.21 -3.88
N ASN A 171 5.62 -14.11 -4.06
CA ASN A 171 6.14 -12.75 -3.83
C ASN A 171 6.04 -12.35 -2.34
N TYR A 172 5.31 -13.11 -1.53
CA TYR A 172 5.00 -12.76 -0.15
C TYR A 172 5.53 -13.84 0.80
N THR A 173 5.88 -13.45 2.03
CA THR A 173 6.19 -14.43 3.08
C THR A 173 4.94 -15.21 3.47
N LEU A 174 3.80 -14.53 3.57
CA LEU A 174 2.50 -15.13 3.90
C LEU A 174 1.44 -14.72 2.88
N SER A 175 0.63 -15.67 2.44
CA SER A 175 -0.61 -15.42 1.70
C SER A 175 -1.77 -16.05 2.46
N LEU A 176 -2.65 -15.22 3.02
CA LEU A 176 -3.70 -15.66 3.95
C LEU A 176 -5.10 -15.44 3.35
N ASN A 177 -5.91 -16.50 3.37
CA ASN A 177 -7.32 -16.43 3.03
C ASN A 177 -8.15 -16.03 4.25
N SER A 178 -8.49 -14.75 4.33
CA SER A 178 -9.30 -14.16 5.41
C SER A 178 -10.73 -14.69 5.48
N SER A 179 -11.29 -15.22 4.39
CA SER A 179 -12.62 -15.85 4.40
C SER A 179 -12.62 -17.21 5.09
N GLY A 180 -11.52 -17.96 4.96
CA GLY A 180 -11.37 -19.27 5.60
C GLY A 180 -10.85 -19.19 7.02
N LEU A 181 -9.89 -18.30 7.27
CA LEU A 181 -9.23 -18.19 8.58
C LEU A 181 -9.98 -17.26 9.54
N GLY A 182 -10.73 -16.29 9.03
CA GLY A 182 -11.23 -15.18 9.83
C GLY A 182 -10.13 -14.16 10.18
N TYR A 183 -10.55 -12.97 10.61
CA TYR A 183 -9.61 -11.87 10.86
C TYR A 183 -8.72 -12.12 12.07
N ASP A 184 -9.28 -12.65 13.16
CA ASP A 184 -8.55 -12.88 14.40
C ASP A 184 -7.40 -13.87 14.20
N MET A 185 -7.64 -14.93 13.42
CA MET A 185 -6.59 -15.89 13.09
C MET A 185 -5.54 -15.28 12.16
N CYS A 186 -5.95 -14.51 11.14
CA CYS A 186 -4.98 -13.78 10.31
C CYS A 186 -4.10 -12.85 11.14
N GLN A 187 -4.69 -12.08 12.06
CA GLN A 187 -3.94 -11.19 12.96
C GLN A 187 -2.97 -11.99 13.82
N LYS A 188 -3.42 -13.09 14.43
CA LYS A 188 -2.59 -13.97 15.27
C LYS A 188 -1.38 -14.51 14.50
N ILE A 189 -1.61 -15.08 13.32
CA ILE A 189 -0.54 -15.62 12.45
C ILE A 189 0.47 -14.52 12.12
N ILE A 190 0.00 -13.32 11.73
CA ILE A 190 0.90 -12.21 11.39
C ILE A 190 1.75 -11.80 12.60
N MET A 191 1.15 -11.66 13.79
CA MET A 191 1.88 -11.29 15.01
C MET A 191 2.89 -12.36 15.43
N GLU A 192 2.54 -13.65 15.34
CA GLU A 192 3.46 -14.75 15.68
C GLU A 192 4.65 -14.82 14.71
N CYS A 193 4.45 -14.50 13.42
CA CYS A 193 5.53 -14.44 12.43
C CYS A 193 6.34 -13.13 12.44
N ALA A 194 5.86 -12.10 13.14
CA ALA A 194 6.58 -10.83 13.29
C ALA A 194 7.60 -10.85 14.46
N GLY A 195 7.46 -11.81 15.37
CA GLY A 195 8.34 -12.02 16.53
C GLY A 195 9.78 -12.39 16.19
#